data_AF-A0A0G4INT7-F1
#
_entry.id   AF-A0A0G4INT7-F1
#
_cell.length_a   1.000
_cell.length_b   1.000
_cell.length_c   1.000
_cell.angle_alpha   90.00
_cell.angle_beta   90.00
_cell.angle_gamma   90.00
#
_symmetry.space_group_name_H-M   'P 1'
#
loop_
_entity.id
_entity.type
_entity.pdbx_description
1 polymer ?
#
loop_
_entity_poly.entity_id
_entity_poly.type
_entity_poly.pdbx_seq_one_letter_code
_entity_poly.pdbx_strand_id
1 'polypeptide(L)'
;MVRRGVRTNATTYAHLIRAFRDDVDTCRAFFAEALKDRRHPRVRQAYNALLRVLVGRQDLQAAEDLYADMNARGIPADVDGLDIIMRALAVTGRTLLATQLWERRKALADANRKRAALS
;
A
#
# COMPACT_ATOMS: atom_id res chain seq x y z
N MET A 1 14.15 8.23 -20.98
CA MET A 1 13.79 9.67 -20.82
C MET A 1 12.27 9.81 -20.72
N VAL A 2 11.71 9.94 -19.51
CA VAL A 2 10.31 10.36 -19.37
C VAL A 2 10.32 11.89 -19.30
N ARG A 3 9.80 12.51 -20.37
CA ARG A 3 9.71 13.95 -20.57
C ARG A 3 8.76 14.56 -19.54
N ARG A 4 9.23 15.61 -18.87
CA ARG A 4 8.45 16.59 -18.08
C ARG A 4 7.22 17.04 -18.86
N GLY A 5 6.04 17.00 -18.23
CA GLY A 5 4.86 17.71 -18.74
C GLY A 5 3.49 17.12 -18.35
N VAL A 6 3.40 15.83 -18.06
CA VAL A 6 2.14 15.26 -17.55
C VAL A 6 2.14 15.48 -16.05
N ARG A 7 1.13 16.16 -15.50
CA ARG A 7 0.82 16.11 -14.05
C ARG A 7 0.72 14.63 -13.70
N THR A 8 1.81 14.04 -13.18
CA THR A 8 1.94 12.62 -12.92
C THR A 8 0.99 12.28 -11.79
N ASN A 9 -0.21 11.88 -12.17
CA ASN A 9 -1.27 11.56 -11.24
C ASN A 9 -0.85 10.30 -10.44
N ALA A 10 -1.28 10.15 -9.21
CA ALA A 10 -0.93 8.98 -8.39
C ALA A 10 -1.37 7.64 -9.02
N THR A 11 -2.41 7.68 -9.85
CA THR A 11 -2.78 6.56 -10.72
C THR A 11 -1.64 6.19 -11.66
N THR A 12 -0.95 7.16 -12.25
CA THR A 12 0.21 6.93 -13.12
C THR A 12 1.33 6.23 -12.35
N TYR A 13 1.69 6.67 -11.14
CA TYR A 13 2.72 5.97 -10.35
C TYR A 13 2.27 4.58 -9.91
N ALA A 14 1.01 4.41 -9.48
CA ALA A 14 0.48 3.08 -9.15
C ALA A 14 0.43 2.16 -10.39
N HIS A 15 0.13 2.69 -11.57
CA HIS A 15 0.18 1.97 -12.83
C HIS A 15 1.62 1.64 -13.23
N LEU A 16 2.56 2.56 -13.07
CA LEU A 16 3.98 2.32 -13.32
C LEU A 16 4.52 1.25 -12.38
N ILE A 17 4.24 1.31 -11.08
CA ILE A 17 4.64 0.27 -10.11
C ILE A 17 4.03 -1.09 -10.47
N ARG A 18 2.79 -1.13 -10.95
CA ARG A 18 2.17 -2.38 -11.44
C ARG A 18 2.80 -2.87 -12.75
N ALA A 19 3.10 -1.96 -13.67
CA ALA A 19 3.68 -2.27 -14.98
C ALA A 19 5.13 -2.76 -14.87
N PHE A 20 5.90 -2.19 -13.94
CA PHE A 20 7.30 -2.53 -13.67
C PHE A 20 7.45 -3.50 -12.49
N ARG A 21 6.42 -4.29 -12.16
CA ARG A 21 6.42 -5.23 -11.02
C ARG A 21 7.59 -6.23 -11.02
N ASP A 22 8.18 -6.47 -12.18
CA ASP A 22 9.32 -7.37 -12.35
C ASP A 22 10.66 -6.71 -11.96
N ASP A 23 10.71 -5.38 -11.95
CA ASP A 23 11.83 -4.53 -11.53
C ASP A 23 11.46 -3.73 -10.27
N VAL A 24 11.84 -4.30 -9.11
CA VAL A 24 11.54 -3.73 -7.80
C VAL A 24 12.28 -2.41 -7.58
N ASP A 25 13.49 -2.26 -8.12
CA ASP A 25 14.28 -1.04 -7.95
C ASP A 25 13.65 0.12 -8.68
N THR A 26 13.15 -0.12 -9.90
CA THR A 26 12.34 0.86 -10.63
C THR A 26 11.04 1.18 -9.90
N CYS A 27 10.37 0.19 -9.31
CA CYS A 27 9.18 0.43 -8.48
C CYS A 27 9.48 1.30 -7.25
N ARG A 28 10.60 1.05 -6.56
CA ARG A 28 11.07 1.83 -5.41
C ARG A 28 11.42 3.25 -5.81
N ALA A 29 12.05 3.45 -6.97
CA ALA A 29 12.35 4.78 -7.51
C ALA A 29 11.08 5.59 -7.78
N PHE A 30 10.09 4.99 -8.44
CA PHE A 30 8.79 5.64 -8.67
C PHE A 30 8.03 5.93 -7.37
N PHE A 31 8.11 5.02 -6.39
CA PHE A 31 7.53 5.24 -5.06
C PHE A 31 8.21 6.40 -4.33
N ALA A 32 9.55 6.48 -4.35
CA ALA A 32 10.30 7.57 -3.75
C ALA A 32 9.99 8.91 -4.41
N GLU A 33 9.78 8.93 -5.72
CA GLU A 33 9.33 10.12 -6.45
C GLU A 33 7.91 10.54 -6.04
N ALA A 34 6.99 9.57 -5.93
CA ALA A 34 5.62 9.82 -5.47
C ALA A 34 5.56 10.36 -4.02
N LEU A 35 6.54 10.05 -3.18
CA LEU A 35 6.65 10.55 -1.80
C LEU A 35 7.20 11.97 -1.69
N LYS A 36 7.80 12.53 -2.75
CA LYS A 36 8.30 13.92 -2.73
C LYS A 36 7.17 14.94 -2.60
N ASP A 37 5.98 14.61 -3.11
CA ASP A 37 4.78 15.44 -2.94
C ASP A 37 3.98 15.01 -1.71
N ARG A 38 4.51 15.36 -0.52
CA ARG A 38 3.94 14.98 0.79
C ARG A 38 2.51 15.47 1.05
N ARG A 39 2.02 16.45 0.27
CA ARG A 39 0.67 17.03 0.44
C ARG A 39 -0.37 16.32 -0.42
N HIS A 40 0.02 15.33 -1.21
CA HIS A 40 -0.89 14.71 -2.14
C HIS A 40 -1.81 13.71 -1.42
N PRO A 41 -3.15 13.82 -1.53
CA PRO A 41 -4.12 12.94 -0.87
C PRO A 41 -4.09 11.47 -1.35
N ARG A 42 -3.07 11.08 -2.11
CA ARG A 42 -2.97 9.80 -2.82
C ARG A 42 -1.71 9.01 -2.51
N VAL A 43 -0.90 9.44 -1.52
CA VAL A 43 0.27 8.70 -1.02
C VAL A 43 -0.11 7.26 -0.63
N ARG A 44 -1.29 7.04 -0.04
CA ARG A 44 -1.84 5.71 0.28
C ARG A 44 -1.86 4.75 -0.92
N GLN A 45 -2.19 5.23 -2.12
CA GLN A 45 -2.28 4.39 -3.32
C GLN A 45 -0.90 3.89 -3.77
N ALA A 46 0.14 4.69 -3.59
CA ALA A 46 1.52 4.31 -3.88
C ALA A 46 2.03 3.23 -2.91
N TYR A 47 1.73 3.36 -1.61
CA TYR A 47 2.02 2.32 -0.61
C TYR A 47 1.33 1.01 -0.98
N ASN A 48 0.03 1.03 -1.26
CA ASN A 48 -0.72 -0.17 -1.64
C ASN A 48 -0.20 -0.82 -2.93
N ALA A 49 0.31 -0.03 -3.88
CA ALA A 49 0.89 -0.57 -5.11
C ALA A 49 2.21 -1.28 -4.83
N LEU A 50 3.12 -0.65 -4.08
CA LEU A 50 4.42 -1.24 -3.76
C LEU A 50 4.28 -2.45 -2.82
N LEU A 51 3.36 -2.39 -1.85
CA LEU A 51 3.01 -3.55 -1.01
C LEU A 51 2.60 -4.77 -1.85
N ARG A 52 1.74 -4.60 -2.87
CA ARG A 52 1.35 -5.71 -3.75
C ARG A 52 2.54 -6.32 -4.48
N VAL A 53 3.48 -5.48 -4.93
CA VAL A 53 4.70 -5.95 -5.61
C VAL A 53 5.57 -6.75 -4.65
N LEU A 54 5.85 -6.22 -3.46
CA LEU A 54 6.70 -6.88 -2.46
C LEU A 54 6.11 -8.22 -2.00
N VAL A 55 4.82 -8.25 -1.68
CA VAL A 55 4.12 -9.49 -1.28
C VAL A 55 4.08 -10.51 -2.42
N GLY A 56 3.83 -10.05 -3.66
CA GLY A 56 3.84 -10.92 -4.84
C GLY A 56 5.19 -11.54 -5.14
N ARG A 57 6.29 -10.93 -4.67
CA ARG A 57 7.66 -11.45 -4.80
C ARG A 57 8.15 -12.20 -3.57
N GLN A 58 7.28 -12.42 -2.59
CA GLN A 58 7.63 -13.00 -1.29
C GLN A 58 8.71 -12.22 -0.53
N ASP A 59 8.88 -10.93 -0.83
CA ASP A 59 9.71 -10.02 -0.02
C ASP A 59 8.87 -9.48 1.15
N LEU A 60 8.56 -10.40 2.06
CA LEU A 60 7.60 -10.18 3.14
C LEU A 60 8.17 -9.24 4.22
N GLN A 61 9.49 -9.28 4.44
CA GLN A 61 10.17 -8.36 5.35
C GLN A 61 10.07 -6.91 4.85
N ALA A 62 10.38 -6.65 3.58
CA ALA A 62 10.25 -5.30 3.04
C ALA A 62 8.78 -4.83 3.02
N ALA A 63 7.82 -5.74 2.84
CA ALA A 63 6.41 -5.40 2.91
C ALA A 63 6.00 -4.96 4.32
N GLU A 64 6.47 -5.66 5.36
CA GLU A 64 6.26 -5.27 6.76
C GLU A 64 6.89 -3.92 7.07
N ASP A 65 8.14 -3.68 6.66
CA ASP A 65 8.84 -2.42 6.88
C ASP A 65 8.11 -1.25 6.19
N LEU A 66 7.62 -1.48 4.97
CA LEU A 66 6.84 -0.50 4.23
C LEU A 66 5.50 -0.18 4.91
N TYR A 67 4.84 -1.18 5.49
CA TYR A 67 3.62 -0.98 6.28
C TYR A 67 3.88 -0.26 7.60
N ALA A 68 5.01 -0.52 8.25
CA ALA A 68 5.45 0.22 9.44
C ALA A 68 5.70 1.70 9.10
N ASP A 69 6.40 2.00 8.00
CA ASP A 69 6.63 3.36 7.52
C ASP A 69 5.31 4.08 7.18
N MET A 70 4.35 3.38 6.57
CA MET A 70 3.01 3.90 6.30
C MET A 70 2.29 4.34 7.60
N ASN A 71 2.33 3.49 8.64
CA ASN A 71 1.74 3.82 9.95
C ASN A 71 2.50 4.95 10.66
N ALA A 72 3.84 4.95 10.61
CA ALA A 72 4.67 5.99 11.24
C ALA A 72 4.42 7.38 10.65
N ARG A 73 4.05 7.44 9.37
CA ARG A 73 3.66 8.69 8.68
C ARG A 73 2.20 9.09 8.90
N GLY A 74 1.46 8.33 9.72
CA GLY A 74 0.04 8.58 9.99
C GLY A 74 -0.86 8.34 8.78
N ILE A 75 -0.44 7.53 7.82
CA ILE A 75 -1.22 7.22 6.62
C ILE A 75 -2.01 5.94 6.91
N PRO A 76 -3.33 6.01 7.14
CA PRO A 76 -4.11 4.82 7.47
C PRO A 76 -4.22 3.90 6.25
N ALA A 77 -3.90 2.62 6.45
CA ALA A 77 -4.20 1.58 5.48
C ALA A 77 -5.72 1.44 5.31
N ASP A 78 -6.15 1.26 4.07
CA ASP A 78 -7.51 0.89 3.73
C ASP A 78 -7.68 -0.63 3.76
N VAL A 79 -8.90 -1.11 3.49
CA VAL A 79 -9.23 -2.55 3.46
C VAL A 79 -8.29 -3.31 2.52
N ASP A 80 -7.96 -2.72 1.37
CA ASP A 80 -7.01 -3.26 0.40
C ASP A 80 -5.59 -3.42 0.98
N GLY A 81 -5.06 -2.36 1.60
CA GLY A 81 -3.72 -2.36 2.22
C GLY A 81 -3.60 -3.42 3.32
N LEU A 82 -4.64 -3.55 4.15
CA LEU A 82 -4.71 -4.58 5.19
C LEU A 82 -4.77 -5.98 4.58
N ASP A 83 -5.57 -6.21 3.53
CA ASP A 83 -5.66 -7.50 2.85
C ASP A 83 -4.33 -7.97 2.24
N ILE A 84 -3.51 -7.03 1.76
CA ILE A 84 -2.19 -7.35 1.19
C ILE A 84 -1.22 -7.80 2.29
N ILE A 85 -1.12 -7.03 3.38
CA ILE A 85 -0.21 -7.35 4.49
C ILE A 85 -0.65 -8.60 5.24
N MET A 86 -1.95 -8.84 5.38
CA MET A 86 -2.43 -10.06 6.02
C MET A 86 -2.05 -11.31 5.24
N ARG A 87 -2.10 -11.28 3.90
CA ARG A 87 -1.57 -12.38 3.07
C ARG A 87 -0.08 -12.58 3.29
N ALA A 88 0.68 -11.49 3.37
CA ALA A 88 2.11 -11.56 3.66
C ALA A 88 2.40 -12.23 5.01
N LEU A 89 1.70 -11.81 6.06
CA LEU A 89 1.88 -12.32 7.42
C LEU A 89 1.42 -13.76 7.59
N ALA A 90 0.39 -14.19 6.85
CA ALA A 90 -0.04 -15.58 6.84
C ALA A 90 1.03 -16.50 6.26
N VAL A 91 1.77 -16.05 5.25
CA VAL A 91 2.86 -16.82 4.62
C VAL A 91 4.13 -16.83 5.48
N THR A 92 4.44 -15.75 6.22
CA THR A 92 5.57 -15.72 7.18
C THR A 92 5.33 -16.48 8.48
N GLY A 93 4.13 -17.03 8.70
CA GLY A 93 3.78 -17.70 9.96
C GLY A 93 3.54 -16.75 11.13
N ARG A 94 3.44 -15.43 10.89
CA ARG A 94 3.13 -14.42 11.92
C ARG A 94 1.63 -14.31 12.18
N THR A 95 1.04 -15.43 12.59
CA THR A 95 -0.41 -15.61 12.77
C THR A 95 -1.03 -14.64 13.75
N LEU A 96 -0.33 -14.26 14.83
CA LEU A 96 -0.82 -13.31 15.82
C LEU A 96 -1.02 -11.89 15.26
N LEU A 97 -0.11 -11.42 14.40
CA LEU A 97 -0.27 -10.11 13.75
C LEU A 97 -1.35 -10.18 12.66
N ALA A 98 -1.46 -11.31 11.96
CA ALA A 98 -2.51 -11.52 10.96
C ALA A 98 -3.92 -11.48 11.59
N THR A 99 -4.12 -12.08 12.77
CA THR A 99 -5.41 -12.02 13.48
C THR A 99 -5.74 -10.62 13.99
N GLN A 100 -4.76 -9.87 14.50
CA GLN A 100 -4.96 -8.47 14.90
C GLN A 100 -5.38 -7.58 13.72
N LEU A 101 -4.75 -7.77 12.56
CA LEU A 101 -5.14 -7.03 11.34
C LEU A 101 -6.51 -7.48 10.81
N TRP A 102 -6.89 -8.74 10.98
CA TRP A 102 -8.23 -9.24 10.62
C TRP A 102 -9.33 -8.52 11.40
N GLU A 103 -9.17 -8.40 12.72
CA GLU A 103 -10.13 -7.67 13.55
C GLU A 103 -10.21 -6.19 13.17
N ARG A 104 -9.05 -5.56 12.93
CA ARG A 104 -8.99 -4.16 12.48
C ARG A 104 -9.69 -3.97 11.14
N ARG A 105 -9.52 -4.90 10.19
CA ARG A 105 -10.20 -4.89 8.89
C ARG A 105 -11.71 -5.00 9.05
N LYS A 106 -12.19 -5.92 9.89
CA LYS A 106 -13.62 -6.12 10.14
C LYS A 106 -14.26 -4.85 10.71
N ALA A 107 -13.63 -4.26 11.73
CA ALA A 107 -14.08 -2.99 12.30
C ALA A 107 -14.13 -1.86 11.27
N LEU A 108 -13.13 -1.77 10.39
CA LEU A 108 -13.09 -0.75 9.32
C LEU A 108 -14.19 -0.98 8.26
N ALA A 109 -14.44 -2.22 7.87
CA ALA A 109 -15.50 -2.57 6.92
C ALA A 109 -16.89 -2.26 7.49
N ASP A 110 -17.13 -2.58 8.76
CA ASP A 110 -18.40 -2.29 9.43
C ASP A 110 -18.61 -0.78 9.62
N ALA A 111 -17.56 -0.03 9.96
CA ALA A 111 -17.61 1.43 10.03
C ALA A 111 -17.94 2.07 8.66
N ASN A 112 -17.33 1.57 7.58
CA ASN A 112 -17.60 2.05 6.22
C ASN A 112 -19.04 1.76 5.78
N ARG A 113 -19.59 0.58 6.12
CA ARG A 113 -21.01 0.23 5.86
C ARG A 113 -21.97 1.15 6.60
N LYS A 114 -21.75 1.37 7.91
CA LYS A 114 -22.59 2.27 8.72
C LYS A 114 -22.57 3.69 8.19
N ARG A 115 -21.40 4.17 7.76
CA ARG A 115 -21.23 5.51 7.19
C ARG A 115 -21.93 5.68 5.84
N ALA A 116 -21.97 4.62 5.02
CA ALA A 116 -22.71 4.60 3.76
C ALA A 116 -24.24 4.48 3.92
N ALA A 117 -24.71 3.92 5.05
CA ALA A 117 -26.14 3.85 5.37
C ALA A 117 -26.71 5.16 5.96
N LEU A 118 -25.84 6.13 6.29
CA LEU A 118 -26.20 7.42 6.88
C LEU A 118 -26.03 8.60 5.88
N SER A 119 -25.70 8.32 4.61
CA SER A 119 -25.55 9.29 3.52
C SER A 119 -26.66 9.12 2.49
#